data_AF-B8CBG0-F1
#
_entry.id   AF-B8CBG0-F1
#
_cell.length_a   1.000
_cell.length_b   1.000
_cell.length_c   1.000
_cell.angle_alpha   90.00
_cell.angle_beta   90.00
_cell.angle_gamma   90.00
#
_symmetry.space_group_name_H-M   'P 1'
#
loop_
_entity.id
_entity.type
_entity.pdbx_description
1 polymer ?
#
loop_
_entity_poly.entity_id
_entity_poly.type
_entity_poly.pdbx_seq_one_letter_code
_entity_poly.pdbx_strand_id
1 'polypeptide(L)'
;MKTIVHLRTFCHPSTRNEHSYYVDYEEEGLSQRLSTITVDSNSTIAQMREQIQEYEENGVKKRSSFYTEFLQFMQRIQNPGYEDSEPSPSYQIGVLRNKDGQCNISTISIIQREVECEPICEVVGELLGTDFVLIPSTQIHPETRQLSIEL
;
A
#
# COMPACT_ATOMS: atom_id res chain seq x y z
N MET A 1 6.20 14.56 15.24
CA MET A 1 6.89 13.48 15.99
C MET A 1 7.19 12.38 15.00
N LYS A 2 8.43 11.88 14.96
CA LYS A 2 8.81 10.81 14.02
C LYS A 2 8.42 9.44 14.56
N THR A 3 7.71 8.66 13.75
CA THR A 3 7.24 7.31 14.09
C THR A 3 7.69 6.34 13.00
N ILE A 4 8.18 5.17 13.40
CA ILE A 4 8.46 4.09 12.47
C ILE A 4 7.16 3.37 12.17
N VAL A 5 6.80 3.26 10.90
CA VAL A 5 5.61 2.56 10.41
C VAL A 5 6.02 1.46 9.45
N HIS A 6 5.20 0.43 9.36
CA HIS A 6 5.47 -0.71 8.47
C HIS A 6 4.75 -0.53 7.14
N LEU A 7 5.38 -1.05 6.08
CA LEU A 7 4.80 -1.15 4.75
C LEU A 7 4.40 -2.59 4.46
N ARG A 8 3.21 -2.74 3.87
CA ARG A 8 2.64 -3.99 3.37
C ARG A 8 2.13 -3.79 1.95
N THR A 9 1.82 -4.89 1.27
CA THR A 9 1.12 -4.90 -0.01
C THR A 9 -0.15 -5.74 0.12
N PHE A 10 -1.14 -5.45 -0.72
CA PHE A 10 -2.37 -6.24 -0.82
C PHE A 10 -2.42 -6.97 -2.17
N CYS A 11 -2.83 -8.24 -2.13
CA CYS A 11 -3.08 -9.08 -3.28
C CYS A 11 -4.31 -9.96 -3.05
N HIS A 12 -5.34 -9.84 -3.89
CA HIS A 12 -6.53 -10.66 -3.77
C HIS A 12 -6.22 -12.18 -3.80
N PRO A 13 -6.74 -12.99 -2.85
CA PRO A 13 -6.44 -14.41 -2.76
C PRO A 13 -6.72 -15.23 -4.03
N SER A 14 -7.72 -14.87 -4.84
CA SER A 14 -8.01 -15.61 -6.09
C SER A 14 -6.94 -15.42 -7.18
N THR A 15 -6.08 -14.40 -7.05
CA THR A 15 -4.96 -14.14 -7.97
C THR A 15 -3.66 -14.82 -7.57
N ARG A 16 -3.69 -15.68 -6.52
CA ARG A 16 -2.52 -16.39 -5.95
C ARG A 16 -1.84 -17.43 -6.87
N ASN A 17 -2.27 -17.58 -8.13
CA ASN A 17 -1.78 -18.67 -8.99
C ASN A 17 -0.40 -18.47 -9.63
N GLU A 18 0.35 -17.38 -9.36
CA GLU A 18 1.67 -17.21 -9.96
C GLU A 18 2.76 -16.78 -8.95
N HIS A 19 3.56 -17.78 -8.56
CA HIS A 19 4.99 -17.77 -8.24
C HIS A 19 5.63 -16.62 -7.42
N SER A 20 5.95 -16.98 -6.17
CA SER A 20 7.29 -16.99 -5.57
C SER A 20 8.17 -15.74 -5.73
N TYR A 21 7.92 -14.72 -4.92
CA TYR A 21 8.95 -13.87 -4.28
C TYR A 21 8.41 -13.22 -3.00
N TYR A 22 7.09 -13.08 -2.88
CA TYR A 22 6.38 -12.81 -1.63
C TYR A 22 5.96 -14.14 -1.01
N VAL A 23 6.85 -14.76 -0.22
CA VAL A 23 6.71 -16.15 0.24
C VAL A 23 5.69 -16.30 1.37
N ASP A 24 5.30 -15.22 2.05
CA ASP A 24 4.29 -15.28 3.10
C ASP A 24 3.27 -14.15 2.94
N TYR A 25 2.17 -14.46 2.25
CA TYR A 25 0.94 -13.71 2.48
C TYR A 25 0.38 -14.17 3.83
N GLU A 26 0.14 -13.22 4.74
CA GLU A 26 -0.76 -13.46 5.85
C GLU A 26 -2.15 -13.84 5.30
N GLU A 27 -3.02 -14.37 6.16
CA GLU A 27 -4.38 -14.76 5.79
C GLU A 27 -5.07 -13.64 4.96
N GLU A 28 -5.93 -14.04 4.03
CA GLU A 28 -6.80 -13.14 3.25
C GLU A 28 -6.11 -12.19 2.22
N GLY A 29 -4.79 -12.28 1.98
CA GLY A 29 -4.15 -11.59 0.85
C GLY A 29 -3.31 -10.36 1.20
N LEU A 30 -3.06 -10.13 2.48
CA LEU A 30 -2.12 -9.12 2.96
C LEU A 30 -0.71 -9.70 3.03
N SER A 31 0.31 -8.96 2.63
CA SER A 31 1.71 -9.38 2.85
C SER A 31 2.06 -9.30 4.35
N GLN A 32 3.08 -10.05 4.76
CA GLN A 32 3.84 -9.70 5.97
C GLN A 32 4.36 -8.25 5.89
N ARG A 33 4.90 -7.72 7.01
CA ARG A 33 5.56 -6.41 7.04
C ARG A 33 6.88 -6.47 6.25
N LEU A 34 6.86 -5.93 5.03
CA LEU A 34 7.96 -6.04 4.06
C LEU A 34 9.04 -4.99 4.25
N SER A 35 8.67 -3.81 4.74
CA SER A 35 9.59 -2.69 4.91
C SER A 35 9.13 -1.75 6.02
N THR A 36 9.99 -0.80 6.38
CA THR A 36 9.71 0.23 7.37
C THR A 36 10.16 1.58 6.87
N ILE A 37 9.38 2.61 7.15
CA ILE A 37 9.74 4.00 6.88
C ILE A 37 9.55 4.84 8.15
N THR A 38 10.30 5.93 8.26
CA THR A 38 10.15 6.89 9.36
C THR A 38 9.32 8.06 8.88
N VAL A 39 8.16 8.24 9.49
CA VAL A 39 7.18 9.25 9.09
C VAL A 39 7.06 10.31 10.18
N ASP A 40 7.03 11.59 9.79
CA ASP A 40 6.65 12.65 10.72
C ASP A 40 5.12 12.84 10.68
N SER A 41 4.49 12.96 11.84
CA SER A 41 3.05 13.22 11.97
C SER A 41 2.59 14.45 11.18
N ASN A 42 3.47 15.44 11.02
CA ASN A 42 3.19 16.69 10.30
C ASN A 42 3.54 16.63 8.81
N SER A 43 4.19 15.55 8.34
CA SER A 43 4.36 15.30 6.91
C SER A 43 3.02 14.92 6.28
N THR A 44 2.93 15.02 4.96
CA THR A 44 1.73 14.62 4.20
C THR A 44 1.87 13.21 3.63
N ILE A 45 0.76 12.57 3.28
CA ILE A 45 0.80 11.24 2.63
C ILE A 45 1.51 11.31 1.28
N ALA A 46 1.39 12.43 0.56
CA ALA A 46 2.14 12.66 -0.68
C ALA A 46 3.67 12.63 -0.46
N GLN A 47 4.16 13.27 0.61
CA GLN A 47 5.58 13.22 0.97
C GLN A 47 6.02 11.80 1.38
N MET A 48 5.18 11.10 2.14
CA MET A 48 5.43 9.70 2.50
C MET A 48 5.49 8.81 1.25
N ARG A 49 4.59 9.03 0.28
CA ARG A 49 4.58 8.35 -1.01
C ARG A 49 5.91 8.56 -1.75
N GLU A 50 6.43 9.78 -1.79
CA GLU A 50 7.75 10.05 -2.38
C GLU A 50 8.85 9.25 -1.68
N GLN A 51 8.85 9.19 -0.34
CA GLN A 51 9.82 8.41 0.44
C GLN A 51 9.72 6.89 0.20
N ILE A 52 8.51 6.38 -0.03
CA ILE A 52 8.30 4.98 -0.40
C ILE A 52 8.93 4.69 -1.76
N GLN A 53 8.73 5.61 -2.72
CA GLN A 53 9.16 5.40 -4.10
C GLN A 53 10.66 5.60 -4.27
N GLU A 54 11.21 6.64 -3.67
CA GLU A 54 12.55 7.12 -3.94
C GLU A 54 13.26 7.53 -2.64
N TYR A 55 14.58 7.34 -2.63
CA TYR A 55 15.47 7.87 -1.60
C TYR A 55 16.66 8.54 -2.25
N GLU A 56 17.28 9.47 -1.53
CA GLU A 56 18.49 10.13 -1.98
C GLU A 56 19.71 9.54 -1.27
N GLU A 57 20.70 9.11 -2.05
CA GLU A 57 21.96 8.59 -1.53
C GLU A 57 23.11 9.19 -2.34
N ASN A 58 24.04 9.88 -1.66
CA ASN A 58 25.19 10.55 -2.28
C ASN A 58 24.81 11.55 -3.40
N GLY A 59 23.71 12.30 -3.22
CA GLY A 59 23.21 13.25 -4.21
C GLY A 59 22.52 12.62 -5.42
N VAL A 60 22.28 11.30 -5.39
CA VAL A 60 21.59 10.57 -6.45
C VAL A 60 20.25 10.08 -5.93
N LYS A 61 19.17 10.45 -6.62
CA LYS A 61 17.85 9.87 -6.39
C LYS A 61 17.81 8.44 -6.94
N LYS A 62 17.44 7.50 -6.07
CA LYS A 62 17.33 6.07 -6.37
C LYS A 62 15.93 5.60 -6.02
N ARG A 63 15.43 4.62 -6.77
CA ARG A 63 14.18 3.94 -6.42
C ARG A 63 14.41 2.98 -5.26
N SER A 64 13.48 2.89 -4.31
CA SER A 64 13.56 1.90 -3.24
C SER A 64 13.41 0.47 -3.81
N SER A 65 14.11 -0.51 -3.22
CA SER A 65 13.97 -1.91 -3.64
C SER A 65 12.54 -2.40 -3.45
N PHE A 66 11.94 -2.09 -2.30
CA PHE A 66 10.53 -2.37 -2.00
C PHE A 66 9.60 -1.87 -3.10
N TYR A 67 9.73 -0.60 -3.50
CA TYR A 67 8.86 -0.04 -4.54
C TYR A 67 9.15 -0.62 -5.92
N THR A 68 10.42 -0.94 -6.22
CA THR A 68 10.79 -1.60 -7.48
C THR A 68 10.13 -2.97 -7.60
N GLU A 69 10.14 -3.76 -6.53
CA GLU A 69 9.48 -5.06 -6.47
C GLU A 69 7.95 -4.92 -6.53
N PHE A 70 7.39 -3.94 -5.83
CA PHE A 70 5.96 -3.66 -5.89
C PHE A 70 5.49 -3.25 -7.30
N LEU A 71 6.28 -2.47 -8.04
CA LEU A 71 5.99 -2.13 -9.44
C LEU A 71 5.95 -3.38 -10.33
N GLN A 72 6.93 -4.28 -10.19
CA GLN A 72 6.97 -5.54 -10.95
C GLN A 72 5.77 -6.43 -10.60
N PHE A 73 5.36 -6.43 -9.34
CA PHE A 73 4.16 -7.12 -8.88
C PHE A 73 2.91 -6.55 -9.55
N MET A 74 2.68 -5.23 -9.49
CA MET A 74 1.52 -4.59 -10.10
C MET A 74 1.40 -4.87 -11.60
N GLN A 75 2.51 -5.00 -12.33
CA GLN A 75 2.51 -5.32 -13.76
C GLN A 75 1.99 -6.73 -14.08
N ARG A 76 1.96 -7.64 -13.10
CA ARG A 76 1.56 -9.05 -13.28
C ARG A 76 0.14 -9.33 -12.80
N ILE A 77 -0.45 -8.44 -12.02
CA ILE A 77 -1.80 -8.62 -11.49
C ILE A 77 -2.79 -8.46 -12.65
N GLN A 78 -3.51 -9.53 -12.95
CA GLN A 78 -4.62 -9.47 -13.89
C GLN A 78 -5.70 -8.51 -13.36
N ASN A 79 -6.27 -7.72 -14.27
CA ASN A 79 -7.28 -6.73 -13.93
C ASN A 79 -8.67 -7.23 -14.37
N PRO A 80 -9.42 -7.96 -13.53
CA PRO A 80 -10.75 -8.42 -13.89
C PRO A 80 -11.72 -7.23 -13.90
N GLY A 81 -11.85 -6.56 -15.05
CA GLY A 81 -12.87 -5.52 -15.26
C GLY A 81 -12.41 -4.21 -15.88
N TYR A 82 -11.12 -4.05 -16.22
CA TYR A 82 -10.63 -2.89 -16.95
C TYR A 82 -10.09 -3.31 -18.30
N GLU A 83 -10.40 -2.54 -19.34
CA GLU A 83 -9.80 -2.71 -20.66
C GLU A 83 -8.27 -2.49 -20.57
N ASP A 84 -7.50 -3.22 -21.38
CA ASP A 84 -6.02 -3.12 -21.50
C ASP A 84 -5.49 -1.71 -21.83
N SER A 85 -6.40 -0.74 -22.00
CA SER A 85 -6.16 0.65 -22.41
C SER A 85 -6.03 1.64 -21.24
N GLU A 86 -6.27 1.21 -20.00
CA GLU A 86 -6.20 2.09 -18.82
C GLU A 86 -4.76 2.28 -18.26
N PRO A 87 -4.49 3.42 -17.61
CA PRO A 87 -3.15 3.99 -17.51
C PRO A 87 -2.21 3.15 -16.65
N SER A 88 -0.90 3.34 -16.89
CA SER A 88 0.27 2.86 -16.13
C SER A 88 -0.05 2.31 -14.73
N PRO A 89 0.50 1.14 -14.33
CA PRO A 89 0.20 0.51 -13.05
C PRO A 89 0.29 1.52 -11.91
N SER A 90 -0.87 1.82 -11.33
CA SER A 90 -1.02 2.80 -10.26
C SER A 90 -1.46 2.10 -8.98
N TYR A 91 -1.21 2.73 -7.84
CA TYR A 91 -1.61 2.22 -6.54
C TYR A 91 -2.21 3.32 -5.68
N GLN A 92 -3.04 2.91 -4.73
CA GLN A 92 -3.49 3.73 -3.63
C GLN A 92 -2.84 3.25 -2.33
N ILE A 93 -2.79 4.14 -1.35
CA ILE A 93 -2.27 3.83 -0.02
C ILE A 93 -3.47 3.57 0.88
N GLY A 94 -3.50 2.41 1.51
CA GLY A 94 -4.43 2.07 2.57
C GLY A 94 -3.77 2.14 3.95
N VAL A 95 -4.61 2.18 4.97
CA VAL A 95 -4.22 2.16 6.38
C VAL A 95 -4.84 0.95 7.03
N LEU A 96 -4.00 0.10 7.63
CA LEU A 96 -4.41 -1.02 8.45
C LEU A 96 -4.10 -0.70 9.91
N ARG A 97 -5.14 -0.62 10.76
CA ARG A 97 -4.97 -0.42 12.20
C ARG A 97 -5.01 -1.77 12.91
N ASN A 98 -3.92 -2.12 13.58
CA ASN A 98 -3.86 -3.34 14.39
C ASN A 98 -4.61 -3.11 15.70
N LYS A 99 -5.91 -3.43 15.75
CA LYS A 99 -6.65 -3.51 17.01
C LYS A 99 -6.44 -4.90 17.63
N ASP A 100 -6.02 -4.93 18.88
CA ASP A 100 -5.89 -6.16 19.68
C ASP A 100 -4.96 -7.25 19.08
N GLY A 101 -3.99 -6.83 18.25
CA GLY A 101 -3.00 -7.72 17.65
C GLY A 101 -3.50 -8.56 16.48
N GLN A 102 -4.76 -8.38 16.04
CA GLN A 102 -5.30 -9.06 14.87
C GLN A 102 -5.29 -8.13 13.65
N CYS A 103 -4.69 -8.61 12.55
CA CYS A 103 -4.77 -7.96 11.25
C CYS A 103 -6.08 -8.39 10.59
N ASN A 104 -7.03 -7.47 10.40
CA ASN A 104 -8.26 -7.75 9.66
C ASN A 104 -8.30 -6.89 8.39
N ILE A 105 -8.27 -7.54 7.22
CA ILE A 105 -8.24 -6.86 5.92
C ILE A 105 -9.49 -5.99 5.71
N SER A 106 -10.64 -6.38 6.27
CA SER A 106 -11.88 -5.59 6.19
C SER A 106 -11.76 -4.22 6.88
N THR A 107 -10.71 -4.00 7.66
CA THR A 107 -10.45 -2.73 8.35
C THR A 107 -9.52 -1.80 7.59
N ILE A 108 -8.99 -2.24 6.43
CA ILE A 108 -8.15 -1.41 5.59
C ILE A 108 -8.97 -0.24 5.07
N SER A 109 -8.56 0.97 5.47
CA SER A 109 -9.17 2.22 5.01
C SER A 109 -8.32 2.81 3.90
N ILE A 110 -8.89 2.93 2.70
CA ILE A 110 -8.18 3.48 1.54
C ILE A 110 -8.09 5.00 1.66
N ILE A 111 -6.88 5.55 1.58
CA ILE A 111 -6.64 6.99 1.58
C ILE A 111 -6.98 7.53 0.19
N GLN A 112 -7.92 8.48 0.16
CA GLN A 112 -8.30 9.19 -1.05
C GLN A 112 -7.18 10.14 -1.49
N ARG A 113 -6.98 10.32 -2.80
CA ARG A 113 -5.89 11.16 -3.32
C ARG A 113 -6.01 12.63 -2.90
N GLU A 114 -7.25 13.08 -2.74
CA GLU A 114 -7.61 14.45 -2.39
C GLU A 114 -7.08 14.86 -1.02
N VAL A 115 -7.02 13.90 -0.08
CA VAL A 115 -6.52 14.14 1.29
C VAL A 115 -5.03 13.84 1.43
N GLU A 116 -4.32 13.42 0.37
CA GLU A 116 -2.89 13.11 0.47
C GLU A 116 -2.01 14.33 0.75
N CYS A 117 -2.55 15.53 0.51
CA CYS A 117 -1.91 16.81 0.82
C CYS A 117 -2.13 17.26 2.28
N GLU A 118 -3.02 16.60 3.02
CA GLU A 118 -3.27 16.89 4.42
C GLU A 118 -2.18 16.23 5.29
N PRO A 119 -1.90 16.79 6.49
CA PRO A 119 -1.02 16.16 7.46
C PRO A 119 -1.45 14.72 7.79
N ILE A 120 -0.48 13.83 7.90
CA ILE A 120 -0.72 12.41 8.16
C ILE A 120 -1.50 12.18 9.45
N CYS A 121 -1.26 12.99 10.49
CA CYS A 121 -2.03 12.92 11.72
C CYS A 121 -3.53 13.25 11.54
N GLU A 122 -3.89 14.08 10.56
CA GLU A 122 -5.29 14.42 10.26
C GLU A 122 -5.97 13.29 9.47
N VAL A 123 -5.24 12.66 8.54
CA VAL A 123 -5.75 11.57 7.70
C VAL A 123 -5.82 10.24 8.47
N VAL A 124 -4.76 9.90 9.20
CA VAL A 124 -4.54 8.57 9.79
C VAL A 124 -4.84 8.56 11.28
N GLY A 125 -4.83 9.70 11.95
CA GLY A 125 -4.96 9.80 13.41
C GLY A 125 -3.72 9.25 14.10
N GLU A 126 -3.86 8.10 14.77
CA GLU A 126 -2.76 7.46 15.51
C GLU A 126 -1.83 6.67 14.59
N LEU A 127 -0.55 7.04 14.58
CA LEU A 127 0.49 6.37 13.81
C LEU A 127 1.04 5.10 14.48
N LEU A 128 0.98 5.01 15.80
CA LEU A 128 1.48 3.86 16.52
C LEU A 128 0.57 2.65 16.28
N GLY A 129 1.15 1.53 15.88
CA GLY A 129 0.39 0.30 15.57
C GLY A 129 -0.33 0.32 14.22
N THR A 130 -0.09 1.35 13.41
CA THR A 130 -0.62 1.49 12.05
C THR A 130 0.38 0.97 11.01
N ASP A 131 -0.11 0.10 10.13
CA ASP A 131 0.61 -0.37 8.96
C ASP A 131 0.05 0.33 7.71
N PHE A 132 0.92 0.81 6.82
CA PHE A 132 0.52 1.34 5.52
C PHE A 132 0.54 0.24 4.47
N VAL A 133 -0.51 0.17 3.67
CA VAL A 133 -0.71 -0.90 2.69
C VAL A 133 -0.69 -0.29 1.30
N LEU A 134 0.20 -0.76 0.43
CA LEU A 134 0.20 -0.41 -0.98
C LEU A 134 -0.78 -1.34 -1.70
N ILE A 135 -1.80 -0.74 -2.32
CA ILE A 135 -2.91 -1.47 -2.93
C ILE A 135 -2.91 -1.15 -4.43
N PRO A 136 -2.66 -2.12 -5.31
CA PRO A 136 -2.82 -1.94 -6.74
C PRO A 136 -4.23 -1.44 -7.06
N SER A 137 -4.36 -0.38 -7.85
CA SER A 137 -5.68 0.23 -8.14
C SER A 137 -6.64 -0.76 -8.79
N THR A 138 -6.12 -1.77 -9.49
CA THR A 138 -6.87 -2.86 -10.12
C THR A 138 -7.58 -3.79 -9.13
N GLN A 139 -7.20 -3.74 -7.85
CA GLN A 139 -7.80 -4.51 -6.76
C GLN A 139 -8.71 -3.67 -5.85
N ILE A 140 -9.04 -2.46 -6.30
CA ILE A 140 -9.97 -1.55 -5.64
C ILE A 140 -11.20 -1.42 -6.54
N HIS A 141 -12.36 -1.74 -6.01
CA HIS A 141 -13.60 -1.59 -6.74
C HIS A 141 -13.80 -0.11 -7.15
N PRO A 142 -14.06 0.21 -8.43
CA PRO A 142 -14.06 1.58 -8.94
C PRO A 142 -15.12 2.47 -8.26
N GLU A 143 -16.31 1.92 -8.01
CA GLU A 143 -17.44 2.65 -7.43
C GLU A 143 -17.44 2.65 -5.89
N THR A 144 -17.39 1.47 -5.26
CA THR A 144 -17.48 1.37 -3.79
C THR A 144 -16.19 1.75 -3.08
N ARG A 145 -15.05 1.81 -3.79
CA ARG A 145 -13.71 2.01 -3.22
C ARG A 145 -13.38 1.01 -2.12
N GLN A 146 -13.98 -0.17 -2.16
CA GLN A 146 -13.65 -1.27 -1.28
C GLN A 146 -12.60 -2.17 -1.94
N LEU A 147 -11.83 -2.87 -1.11
CA LEU A 147 -10.98 -3.95 -1.60
C LEU A 147 -11.87 -5.02 -2.21
N SER A 148 -11.51 -5.50 -3.40
CA SER A 148 -12.26 -6.56 -4.10
C SER A 148 -12.03 -7.91 -3.41
N ILE A 149 -12.53 -8.13 -2.19
CA ILE A 149 -12.34 -9.36 -1.39
C ILE A 149 -13.36 -10.45 -1.77
N GLU A 150 -14.46 -10.06 -2.40
CA GLU A 150 -15.53 -10.96 -2.85
C GLU A 150 -15.89 -10.62 -4.31
N LEU A 151 -15.54 -11.53 -5.23
CA LEU A 151 -16.13 -11.67 -6.56
C LEU A 151 -16.53 -13.13 -6.77
#